data_AF-A0A7G8EM97-F1
#
_entry.id   AF-A0A7G8EM97-F1
#
_cell.length_a   1.000
_cell.length_b   1.000
_cell.length_c   1.000
_cell.angle_alpha   90.00
_cell.angle_beta   90.00
_cell.angle_gamma   90.00
#
_symmetry.space_group_name_H-M   'P 1'
#
loop_
_entity.id
_entity.type
_entity.pdbx_description
1 polymer ?
#
loop_
_entity_poly.entity_id
_entity_poly.type
_entity_poly.pdbx_seq_one_letter_code
_entity_poly.pdbx_strand_id
1 'polypeptide(L)'
;MIETTLEGWTETEQSIAREAFDRAYRRAIAKLIARVRASVEELESADTVWRLHDYLSIERHTMEGRFDFRLQGILFVFASLVKDGLLDLSELDGLETQKLAKITAMSRF
;
A
#
# COMPACT_ATOMS: atom_id res chain seq x y z
N MET A 1 -9.40 32.09 -8.39
CA MET A 1 -8.32 31.16 -8.80
C MET A 1 -8.91 29.77 -8.70
N ILE A 2 -9.33 29.20 -9.83
CA ILE A 2 -9.87 27.83 -9.84
C ILE A 2 -8.64 26.95 -9.98
N GLU A 3 -8.23 26.36 -8.87
CA GLU A 3 -7.12 25.41 -8.81
C GLU A 3 -7.54 24.20 -9.66
N THR A 4 -7.07 24.17 -10.91
CA THR A 4 -7.19 22.99 -11.79
C THR A 4 -6.28 21.90 -11.24
N THR A 5 -6.75 21.25 -10.20
CA THR A 5 -6.24 19.97 -9.73
C THR A 5 -7.19 18.88 -10.21
N LEU A 6 -6.65 17.73 -10.60
CA LEU A 6 -7.37 16.55 -11.11
C LEU A 6 -8.76 16.42 -10.44
N GLU A 7 -9.84 16.51 -11.23
CA GLU A 7 -11.24 16.69 -10.76
C GLU A 7 -11.50 16.04 -9.39
N GLY A 8 -11.67 16.88 -8.36
CA GLY A 8 -12.04 16.45 -7.01
C GLY A 8 -10.90 16.17 -6.01
N TRP A 9 -9.64 16.48 -6.34
CA TRP A 9 -8.49 16.35 -5.40
C TRP A 9 -7.72 17.65 -5.23
N THR A 10 -7.79 18.28 -4.05
CA THR A 10 -6.99 19.48 -3.76
C THR A 10 -5.49 19.17 -3.66
N GLU A 11 -4.61 20.17 -3.77
CA GLU A 11 -3.16 19.96 -3.60
C GLU A 11 -2.82 19.39 -2.22
N THR A 12 -3.52 19.85 -1.18
CA THR A 12 -3.35 19.36 0.20
C THR A 12 -3.70 17.87 0.30
N GLU A 13 -4.83 17.46 -0.29
CA GLU A 13 -5.25 16.05 -0.30
C GLU A 13 -4.29 15.17 -1.10
N GLN A 14 -3.75 15.66 -2.22
CA GLN A 14 -2.76 14.92 -3.01
C GLN A 14 -1.46 14.72 -2.23
N SER A 15 -1.03 15.72 -1.46
CA SER A 15 0.14 15.63 -0.59
C SER A 15 -0.05 14.57 0.50
N ILE A 16 -1.20 14.62 1.20
CA ILE A 16 -1.56 13.64 2.24
C ILE A 16 -1.62 12.23 1.65
N ALA A 17 -2.28 12.07 0.50
CA ALA A 17 -2.39 10.79 -0.18
C ALA A 17 -1.02 10.22 -0.57
N ARG A 18 -0.12 11.06 -1.09
CA ARG A 18 1.25 10.65 -1.45
C ARG A 18 2.04 10.22 -0.22
N GLU A 19 1.99 11.01 0.85
CA GLU A 19 2.73 10.68 2.07
C GLU A 19 2.21 9.37 2.69
N ALA A 20 0.90 9.20 2.79
CA ALA A 20 0.27 7.97 3.28
C ALA A 20 0.69 6.75 2.44
N PHE A 21 0.69 6.89 1.11
CA PHE A 21 1.10 5.84 0.19
C PHE A 21 2.57 5.46 0.36
N ASP A 22 3.46 6.44 0.45
CA ASP A 22 4.90 6.22 0.62
C ASP A 22 5.20 5.56 1.98
N ARG A 23 4.50 5.97 3.05
CA ARG A 23 4.60 5.32 4.37
C ARG A 23 4.17 3.86 4.31
N ALA A 24 3.05 3.58 3.64
CA ALA A 24 2.55 2.22 3.48
C ALA A 24 3.52 1.34 2.66
N TYR A 25 4.13 1.90 1.60
CA TYR A 25 5.17 1.22 0.82
C TYR A 25 6.39 0.86 1.68
N ARG A 26 6.89 1.80 2.49
CA ARG A 26 8.02 1.54 3.40
C ARG A 26 7.70 0.43 4.41
N ARG A 27 6.49 0.40 4.95
CA ARG A 27 6.05 -0.68 5.85
C ARG A 27 5.96 -2.02 5.12
N ALA A 28 5.45 -2.05 3.89
CA ALA A 28 5.40 -3.27 3.08
C ALA A 28 6.81 -3.82 2.82
N ILE A 29 7.75 -2.96 2.42
CA ILE A 29 9.16 -3.34 2.24
C ILE A 29 9.77 -3.86 3.55
N ALA A 30 9.51 -3.21 4.69
CA ALA A 30 10.01 -3.67 5.97
C ALA A 30 9.47 -5.07 6.34
N LYS A 31 8.17 -5.31 6.12
CA LYS A 31 7.54 -6.64 6.30
C LYS A 31 8.17 -7.68 5.37
N LEU A 32 8.37 -7.36 4.09
CA LEU A 32 9.03 -8.24 3.11
C LEU A 32 10.45 -8.61 3.57
N ILE A 33 11.26 -7.62 3.96
CA ILE A 33 12.64 -7.85 4.45
C ILE A 33 12.63 -8.76 5.68
N ALA A 34 11.74 -8.51 6.64
CA ALA A 34 11.63 -9.34 7.84
C ALA A 34 11.26 -10.79 7.49
N ARG A 35 10.30 -10.98 6.59
CA ARG A 35 9.89 -12.31 6.12
C ARG A 35 11.03 -13.04 5.42
N VAL A 36 11.77 -12.35 4.54
CA VAL A 36 12.92 -12.94 3.83
C VAL A 36 14.01 -13.36 4.82
N ARG A 37 14.32 -12.52 5.82
CA ARG A 37 15.30 -12.87 6.86
C ARG A 37 14.90 -14.15 7.60
N ALA A 38 13.64 -14.25 8.02
CA ALA A 38 13.12 -15.47 8.66
C ALA A 38 13.19 -16.69 7.72
N SER A 39 12.81 -16.54 6.45
CA SER A 39 12.89 -17.64 5.48
C SER A 39 14.33 -18.11 5.21
N VAL A 40 15.32 -17.21 5.30
CA VAL A 40 16.73 -17.57 5.14
C VAL A 40 17.22 -18.49 6.27
N GLU A 41 16.70 -18.31 7.49
CA GLU A 41 17.03 -19.17 8.64
C GLU A 41 16.47 -20.60 8.48
N GLU A 42 15.46 -20.79 7.63
CA GLU A 42 14.80 -22.07 7.34
C GLU A 42 15.40 -22.81 6.12
N LEU A 43 16.46 -22.27 5.50
CA LEU A 43 17.07 -22.87 4.30
C LEU A 43 17.94 -24.08 4.65
N GLU A 44 17.46 -25.27 4.30
CA GLU A 44 18.14 -26.55 4.56
C GLU A 44 18.33 -27.42 3.30
N SER A 45 17.72 -27.02 2.18
CA SER A 45 17.75 -27.79 0.93
C SER A 45 17.56 -26.91 -0.31
N ALA A 46 17.78 -27.49 -1.49
CA ALA A 46 17.46 -26.82 -2.76
C ALA A 46 15.95 -26.49 -2.87
N ASP A 47 15.06 -27.35 -2.36
CA ASP A 47 13.62 -27.10 -2.37
C ASP A 47 13.25 -25.84 -1.57
N THR A 48 13.83 -25.67 -0.37
CA THR A 48 13.60 -24.46 0.45
C THR A 48 14.09 -23.20 -0.25
N VAL A 49 15.16 -23.29 -1.04
CA VAL A 49 15.68 -22.16 -1.84
C VAL A 49 14.71 -21.81 -2.98
N TRP A 50 14.17 -22.81 -3.68
CA TRP A 50 13.21 -22.57 -4.77
C TRP A 50 11.88 -22.01 -4.26
N ARG A 51 11.39 -22.48 -3.11
CA ARG A 51 10.22 -21.87 -2.46
C ARG A 51 10.43 -20.40 -2.11
N LEU A 52 11.62 -20.03 -1.62
CA LEU A 52 11.95 -18.63 -1.35
C LEU A 52 12.01 -17.80 -2.64
N HIS A 53 12.58 -18.34 -3.72
CA HIS A 53 12.60 -17.69 -5.02
C HIS A 53 11.18 -17.43 -5.57
N ASP A 54 10.31 -18.42 -5.49
CA ASP A 54 8.93 -18.31 -5.99
C ASP A 54 8.14 -17.28 -5.17
N TYR A 55 8.31 -17.30 -3.85
CA TYR A 55 7.75 -16.27 -2.97
C TYR A 55 8.21 -14.86 -3.38
N LEU A 56 9.51 -14.64 -3.56
CA LEU A 56 10.06 -13.34 -3.96
C LEU A 56 9.56 -12.89 -5.33
N SER A 57 9.37 -13.82 -6.26
CA SER A 57 8.84 -13.54 -7.59
C SER A 57 7.38 -13.06 -7.54
N ILE A 58 6.56 -13.71 -6.70
CA ILE A 58 5.17 -13.31 -6.46
C ILE A 58 5.12 -11.92 -5.81
N GLU A 59 5.87 -11.72 -4.72
CA GLU A 59 5.87 -10.46 -3.96
C GLU A 59 6.31 -9.29 -4.85
N ARG A 60 7.32 -9.47 -5.70
CA ARG A 60 7.74 -8.44 -6.66
C ARG A 60 6.58 -8.01 -7.56
N HIS A 61 5.90 -8.96 -8.18
CA HIS A 61 4.80 -8.65 -9.08
C HIS A 61 3.63 -7.97 -8.34
N THR A 62 3.31 -8.46 -7.14
CA THR A 62 2.29 -7.85 -6.27
C THR A 62 2.66 -6.41 -5.91
N MET A 63 3.90 -6.14 -5.54
CA MET A 63 4.36 -4.80 -5.16
C MET A 63 4.39 -3.85 -6.36
N GLU A 64 4.89 -4.28 -7.51
CA GLU A 64 4.92 -3.47 -8.74
C GLU A 64 3.50 -3.06 -9.18
N GLY A 65 2.52 -3.97 -9.09
CA GLY A 65 1.14 -3.66 -9.44
C GLY A 65 0.40 -2.80 -8.41
N ARG A 66 0.67 -3.01 -7.11
CA ARG A 66 -0.01 -2.32 -6.02
C ARG A 66 0.52 -0.92 -5.76
N PHE A 67 1.84 -0.73 -5.87
CA PHE A 67 2.50 0.53 -5.53
C PHE A 67 2.78 1.41 -6.75
N ASP A 68 1.77 1.58 -7.61
CA ASP A 68 1.75 2.55 -8.70
C ASP A 68 0.84 3.73 -8.32
N PHE A 69 1.44 4.86 -7.91
CA PHE A 69 0.71 6.01 -7.39
C PHE A 69 -0.10 6.68 -8.50
N ARG A 70 -1.42 6.45 -8.47
CA ARG A 70 -2.39 7.05 -9.39
C ARG A 70 -3.62 7.46 -8.59
N LEU A 71 -4.00 8.74 -8.66
CA LEU A 71 -5.18 9.26 -7.94
C LEU A 71 -6.47 8.56 -8.40
N GLN A 72 -6.55 8.19 -9.68
CA GLN A 72 -7.63 7.38 -10.20
C GLN A 72 -7.60 5.99 -9.53
N GLY A 73 -8.66 5.65 -8.79
CA GLY A 73 -8.77 4.38 -8.09
C GLY A 73 -7.99 4.29 -6.77
N ILE A 74 -7.29 5.35 -6.34
CA ILE A 74 -6.45 5.31 -5.13
C ILE A 74 -7.23 4.97 -3.86
N LEU A 75 -8.51 5.32 -3.79
CA LEU A 75 -9.36 5.00 -2.64
C LEU A 75 -9.50 3.48 -2.43
N PHE A 76 -9.52 2.68 -3.51
CA PHE A 76 -9.52 1.22 -3.42
C PHE A 76 -8.18 0.69 -2.92
N VAL A 77 -7.07 1.30 -3.38
CA VAL A 77 -5.72 0.94 -2.92
C VAL A 77 -5.57 1.25 -1.43
N PHE A 78 -6.01 2.43 -0.96
CA PHE A 78 -6.01 2.76 0.46
C PHE A 78 -6.88 1.82 1.29
N ALA A 79 -8.08 1.46 0.82
CA ALA A 79 -8.92 0.49 1.52
C ALA A 79 -8.24 -0.87 1.69
N SER A 80 -7.57 -1.36 0.63
CA SER A 80 -6.78 -2.59 0.69
C SER A 80 -5.57 -2.44 1.63
N LEU A 81 -4.88 -1.30 1.64
CA LEU A 81 -3.75 -1.05 2.56
C LEU A 81 -4.19 -0.99 4.02
N VAL A 82 -5.38 -0.43 4.30
CA VAL A 82 -5.98 -0.45 5.64
C VAL A 82 -6.34 -1.88 6.05
N LYS A 83 -6.97 -2.65 5.15
CA LYS A 83 -7.31 -4.06 5.40
C LYS A 83 -6.08 -4.91 5.75
N ASP A 84 -4.95 -4.66 5.08
CA ASP A 84 -3.69 -5.39 5.30
C ASP A 84 -2.86 -4.83 6.48
N GLY A 85 -3.38 -3.84 7.21
CA GLY A 85 -2.68 -3.18 8.31
C GLY A 85 -1.36 -2.54 7.86
N LEU A 86 -1.31 -2.02 6.63
CA LEU A 86 -0.19 -1.25 6.09
C LEU A 86 -0.40 0.26 6.19
N LEU A 87 -1.66 0.70 6.35
CA LEU A 87 -2.05 2.09 6.49
C LEU A 87 -3.11 2.21 7.59
N ASP A 88 -2.99 3.23 8.44
CA ASP A 88 -4.02 3.58 9.41
C ASP A 88 -4.95 4.67 8.85
N LEU A 89 -6.22 4.68 9.25
CA LEU A 89 -7.17 5.72 8.78
C LEU A 89 -6.81 7.13 9.27
N SER A 90 -6.16 7.25 10.43
CA SER A 90 -5.66 8.54 10.95
C SER A 90 -4.56 9.14 10.07
N GLU A 91 -3.84 8.32 9.30
CA GLU A 91 -2.80 8.78 8.39
C GLU A 91 -3.34 9.44 7.12
N LEU A 92 -4.67 9.38 6.92
CA LEU A 92 -5.41 10.03 5.84
C LEU A 92 -6.20 11.24 6.34
N ASP A 93 -5.98 11.68 7.58
CA ASP A 93 -6.64 12.86 8.13
C ASP A 93 -6.33 14.09 7.26
N GLY A 94 -7.36 14.90 7.00
CA GLY A 94 -7.31 15.99 6.01
C GLY A 94 -7.81 15.65 4.61
N LEU A 95 -8.12 14.37 4.32
CA LEU A 95 -8.97 14.04 3.17
C LEU A 95 -10.45 14.39 3.45
N GLU A 96 -11.19 14.71 2.40
CA GLU A 96 -12.63 14.94 2.51
C GLU A 96 -13.36 13.74 3.17
N THR A 97 -14.33 14.04 4.04
CA THR A 97 -15.09 13.05 4.82
C THR A 97 -15.71 11.96 3.95
N GLN A 98 -16.19 12.29 2.75
CA GLN A 98 -16.77 11.30 1.84
C GLN A 98 -15.72 10.28 1.35
N LYS A 99 -14.47 10.70 1.13
CA LYS A 99 -13.36 9.82 0.72
C LYS A 99 -12.99 8.88 1.85
N LEU A 100 -12.86 9.40 3.07
CA LEU A 100 -12.59 8.61 4.28
C LEU A 100 -13.67 7.56 4.55
N ALA A 101 -14.95 7.95 4.41
CA ALA A 101 -16.08 7.03 4.56
C ALA A 101 -16.04 5.90 3.51
N LYS A 102 -15.73 6.22 2.25
CA LYS A 102 -15.55 5.22 1.18
C LYS A 102 -14.43 4.23 1.51
N ILE A 103 -13.25 4.73 1.91
CA ILE A 103 -12.11 3.89 2.27
C ILE A 103 -12.47 2.94 3.42
N THR A 104 -13.09 3.49 4.47
CA THR A 104 -13.52 2.73 5.65
C THR A 104 -14.55 1.66 5.33
N ALA A 105 -15.50 1.95 4.43
CA ALA A 105 -16.47 0.96 4.00
C ALA A 105 -15.79 -0.16 3.19
N MET A 106 -14.93 0.20 2.24
CA MET A 106 -14.24 -0.75 1.36
C MET A 106 -13.21 -1.61 2.10
N SER A 107 -12.60 -1.14 3.19
CA SER A 107 -11.60 -1.92 3.94
C SER A 107 -12.20 -3.07 4.76
N ARG A 108 -13.53 -3.06 4.95
CA ARG A 108 -14.28 -4.08 5.71
C ARG A 108 -14.76 -5.25 4.85
N PHE A 109 -14.71 -5.13 3.53
CA PHE A 109 -15.02 -6.20 2.57
C PHE A 109 -13.73 -6.91 2.17
#